data_AF-A0A353X5T5-F1
#
_entry.id   AF-A0A353X5T5-F1
#
_cell.length_a   1.000
_cell.length_b   1.000
_cell.length_c   1.000
_cell.angle_alpha   90.00
_cell.angle_beta   90.00
_cell.angle_gamma   90.00
#
_symmetry.space_group_name_H-M   'P 1'
#
loop_
_entity.id
_entity.type
_entity.pdbx_description
1 polymer ?
#
loop_
_entity_poly.entity_id
_entity_poly.type
_entity_poly.pdbx_seq_one_letter_code
_entity_poly.pdbx_strand_id
1 'polypeptide(L)'
;MDGFVAPFWALFGVIAVFMAYRLFRYGGPRGAIYGGRVVRTVDTVPCESRGIVSAHIAVNLIEMGEEGKVGLGVTHKSLVGFQWVPVRLNSSQAEALARALSYAAIAARQVKQGGPVP
;
A
#
# COMPACT_ATOMS: atom_id res chain seq x y z
N MET A 1 -9.05 -42.56 9.96
CA MET A 1 -9.32 -41.12 9.77
C MET A 1 -8.17 -40.43 9.01
N ASP A 2 -7.39 -41.20 8.25
CA ASP A 2 -6.00 -40.82 7.94
C ASP A 2 -5.79 -40.43 6.47
N GLY A 3 -6.74 -40.76 5.59
CA GLY A 3 -6.68 -40.45 4.16
C GLY A 3 -6.87 -38.97 3.82
N PHE A 4 -7.50 -38.17 4.69
CA PHE A 4 -7.71 -36.72 4.48
C PHE A 4 -6.66 -35.86 5.20
N VAL A 5 -6.14 -36.33 6.33
CA VAL A 5 -5.21 -35.58 7.19
C VAL A 5 -3.84 -35.44 6.54
N ALA A 6 -3.31 -36.52 5.97
CA ALA A 6 -2.01 -36.50 5.30
C ALA A 6 -1.93 -35.54 4.09
N PRO A 7 -2.86 -35.57 3.11
CA PRO A 7 -2.82 -34.61 2.00
C PRO A 7 -3.09 -33.17 2.44
N PHE A 8 -3.92 -32.95 3.47
CA PHE A 8 -4.13 -31.62 4.06
C PHE A 8 -2.82 -31.03 4.60
N TRP A 9 -2.09 -31.77 5.43
CA TRP A 9 -0.81 -31.30 5.98
C TRP A 9 0.27 -31.13 4.91
N ALA A 10 0.30 -31.99 3.89
CA ALA A 10 1.21 -31.83 2.75
C ALA A 10 0.94 -30.53 1.99
N LEU A 11 -0.33 -30.24 1.66
CA LEU A 11 -0.72 -28.98 1.01
C LEU A 11 -0.41 -27.77 1.88
N PHE A 12 -0.76 -27.84 3.18
CA PHE A 12 -0.48 -26.77 4.14
C PHE A 12 1.02 -26.50 4.24
N GLY A 13 1.85 -27.55 4.30
CA GLY A 13 3.30 -27.44 4.32
C GLY A 13 3.85 -26.74 3.08
N VAL A 14 3.38 -27.11 1.87
CA VAL A 14 3.77 -26.45 0.62
C VAL A 14 3.39 -24.97 0.64
N ILE A 15 2.17 -24.62 1.06
CA ILE A 15 1.71 -23.23 1.16
C ILE A 15 2.56 -22.45 2.18
N ALA A 16 2.85 -23.04 3.34
CA ALA A 16 3.65 -22.41 4.39
C ALA A 16 5.09 -22.14 3.92
N VAL A 17 5.74 -23.12 3.27
CA VAL A 17 7.08 -22.96 2.69
C VAL A 17 7.07 -21.89 1.60
N PHE A 18 6.07 -21.90 0.72
CA PHE A 18 5.92 -20.88 -0.33
C PHE A 18 5.71 -19.48 0.25
N MET A 19 4.87 -19.33 1.28
CA MET A 19 4.65 -18.07 1.98
C MET A 19 5.92 -17.59 2.69
N ALA A 20 6.64 -18.48 3.39
CA ALA A 20 7.90 -18.15 4.03
C ALA A 20 8.93 -17.66 3.00
N TYR A 21 9.10 -18.40 1.89
CA TYR A 21 9.97 -17.99 0.78
C TYR A 21 9.58 -16.60 0.25
N ARG A 22 8.28 -16.33 0.05
CA ARG A 22 7.79 -15.03 -0.40
C ARG A 22 8.12 -13.91 0.60
N LEU A 23 7.94 -14.15 1.90
CA LEU A 23 8.23 -13.17 2.95
C LEU A 23 9.72 -12.85 3.02
N PHE A 24 10.59 -13.85 2.96
CA PHE A 24 12.04 -13.66 2.92
C PHE A 24 12.48 -12.93 1.65
N ARG A 25 11.98 -13.34 0.47
CA ARG A 25 12.33 -12.73 -0.82
C ARG A 25 11.94 -11.25 -0.91
N TYR A 26 10.79 -10.87 -0.37
CA TYR A 26 10.28 -9.50 -0.47
C TYR A 26 10.48 -8.66 0.80
N GLY A 27 11.26 -9.14 1.78
CA GLY A 27 11.58 -8.38 2.99
C GLY A 27 10.38 -8.09 3.89
N GLY A 28 9.37 -8.97 3.88
CA GLY A 28 8.20 -8.89 4.75
C GLY A 28 6.84 -8.85 4.01
N PRO A 29 5.73 -8.88 4.77
CA PRO A 29 4.38 -8.99 4.22
C PRO A 29 4.00 -7.77 3.35
N ARG A 30 4.50 -6.59 3.71
CA ARG A 30 4.27 -5.36 2.94
C ARG A 30 4.93 -5.43 1.57
N GLY A 31 6.19 -5.86 1.51
CA GLY A 31 6.89 -6.02 0.24
C GLY A 31 6.29 -7.14 -0.63
N ALA A 32 5.85 -8.23 0.00
CA ALA A 32 5.17 -9.32 -0.70
C ALA A 32 3.89 -8.86 -1.42
N ILE A 33 3.17 -7.89 -0.86
CA ILE A 33 1.94 -7.32 -1.43
C ILE A 33 2.24 -6.37 -2.59
N TYR A 34 3.28 -5.54 -2.48
CA TYR A 34 3.74 -4.73 -3.60
C TYR A 34 4.48 -5.55 -4.68
N GLY A 35 4.92 -6.77 -4.39
CA GLY A 35 5.73 -7.59 -5.29
C GLY A 35 7.18 -7.11 -5.41
N GLY A 36 7.67 -6.34 -4.44
CA GLY A 36 9.02 -5.80 -4.37
C GLY A 36 9.39 -5.47 -2.92
N ARG A 37 10.68 -5.38 -2.61
CA ARG A 37 11.13 -5.10 -1.24
C ARG A 37 10.84 -3.65 -0.89
N VAL A 38 10.10 -3.40 0.19
CA VAL A 38 9.95 -2.03 0.70
C VAL A 38 11.27 -1.64 1.35
N VAL A 39 11.98 -0.68 0.76
CA VAL A 39 13.27 -0.18 1.26
C VAL A 39 13.03 0.74 2.45
N ARG A 40 12.07 1.66 2.30
CA ARG A 40 11.77 2.69 3.29
C ARG A 40 10.37 3.24 3.10
N THR A 41 9.70 3.59 4.19
CA THR A 41 8.54 4.49 4.16
C THR A 41 9.05 5.93 4.17
N VAL A 42 8.74 6.69 3.12
CA VAL A 42 9.10 8.10 2.98
C VAL A 42 8.28 8.93 3.96
N ASP A 43 6.97 8.73 3.95
CA ASP A 43 6.04 9.45 4.81
C ASP A 43 4.74 8.66 5.02
N THR A 44 3.96 9.05 6.03
CA THR A 44 2.61 8.56 6.28
C THR A 44 1.71 9.72 6.66
N VAL A 45 0.78 10.05 5.76
CA VAL A 45 -0.14 11.17 5.92
C VAL A 45 -1.47 10.64 6.47
N PRO A 46 -1.91 11.08 7.66
CA PRO A 46 -3.25 10.76 8.14
C PRO A 46 -4.29 11.47 7.27
N CYS A 47 -5.32 10.73 6.86
CA CYS A 47 -6.47 11.32 6.17
C CYS A 47 -7.47 11.86 7.18
N GLU A 48 -8.30 12.81 6.76
CA GLU A 48 -9.45 13.22 7.56
C GLU A 48 -10.37 12.01 7.81
N SER A 49 -10.57 11.67 9.09
CA SER A 49 -11.48 10.63 9.53
C SER A 49 -12.88 11.20 9.72
N ARG A 50 -13.89 10.55 9.15
CA ARG A 50 -15.30 10.80 9.51
C ARG A 50 -15.81 9.64 10.35
N GLY A 51 -16.18 9.92 11.60
CA GLY A 51 -16.71 8.92 12.53
C GLY A 51 -15.67 7.87 12.95
N ILE A 52 -16.06 6.58 12.96
CA ILE A 52 -15.25 5.46 13.48
C ILE A 52 -14.28 4.89 12.43
N VAL A 53 -14.15 5.55 11.28
CA VAL A 53 -13.24 5.15 10.20
C VAL A 53 -12.01 6.04 10.24
N SER A 54 -10.84 5.44 10.48
CA SER A 54 -9.55 6.11 10.33
C SER A 54 -8.88 5.66 9.04
N ALA A 55 -8.22 6.58 8.35
CA ALA A 55 -7.47 6.27 7.14
C ALA A 55 -6.13 6.98 7.14
N HIS A 56 -5.12 6.35 6.54
CA HIS A 56 -3.82 6.96 6.31
C HIS A 56 -3.27 6.52 4.96
N ILE A 57 -2.47 7.39 4.36
CA ILE A 57 -1.76 7.14 3.12
C ILE A 57 -0.27 7.05 3.44
N ALA A 58 0.30 5.87 3.24
CA ALA A 58 1.73 5.65 3.34
C ALA A 58 2.39 5.78 1.96
N VAL A 59 3.51 6.49 1.89
CA VAL A 59 4.36 6.60 0.71
C VAL A 59 5.64 5.82 0.98
N ASN A 60 5.97 4.86 0.12
CA ASN A 60 7.06 3.92 0.30
C ASN A 60 7.98 3.94 -0.93
N LEU A 61 9.28 3.72 -0.71
CA LEU A 61 10.24 3.37 -1.73
C LEU A 61 10.32 1.85 -1.82
N ILE A 62 10.18 1.33 -3.03
CA ILE A 62 10.13 -0.09 -3.31
C ILE A 62 11.24 -0.43 -4.29
N GLU A 63 12.06 -1.40 -3.93
CA GLU A 63 13.09 -1.99 -4.78
C GLU A 63 12.50 -3.22 -5.47
N MET A 64 12.58 -3.25 -6.80
CA MET A 64 12.03 -4.32 -7.64
C MET A 64 13.03 -4.68 -8.74
N GLY A 65 13.97 -5.58 -8.42
CA GLY A 65 15.07 -5.91 -9.32
C GLY A 65 16.04 -4.75 -9.44
N GLU A 66 16.35 -4.31 -10.66
CA GLU A 66 17.21 -3.15 -10.91
C GLU A 66 16.45 -1.81 -10.90
N GLU A 67 15.12 -1.84 -10.77
CA GLU A 67 14.27 -0.65 -10.79
C GLU A 67 13.79 -0.25 -9.40
N GLY A 68 13.86 1.05 -9.10
CA GLY A 68 13.16 1.68 -7.99
C GLY A 68 11.74 2.11 -8.37
N LYS A 69 10.75 1.82 -7.52
CA LYS A 69 9.35 2.23 -7.68
C LYS A 69 8.84 2.96 -6.45
N VAL A 70 7.80 3.77 -6.63
CA VAL A 70 7.10 4.43 -5.54
C VAL A 70 5.85 3.62 -5.21
N GLY A 71 5.72 3.22 -3.96
CA GLY A 71 4.55 2.54 -3.40
C GLY A 71 3.65 3.52 -2.69
N LEU A 72 2.40 3.63 -3.13
CA LEU A 72 1.34 4.27 -2.36
C LEU A 72 0.54 3.19 -1.63
N GLY A 73 0.25 3.39 -0.35
CA GLY A 73 -0.54 2.47 0.45
C GLY A 73 -1.67 3.22 1.11
N VAL A 74 -2.90 3.00 0.66
CA VAL A 74 -4.08 3.57 1.33
C VAL A 74 -4.62 2.54 2.30
N THR A 75 -4.59 2.88 3.57
CA THR A 75 -5.05 2.01 4.64
C THR A 75 -6.30 2.59 5.26
N HIS A 76 -7.37 1.81 5.28
CA HIS A 76 -8.62 2.12 5.95
C HIS A 76 -8.81 1.15 7.12
N LYS A 77 -9.09 1.70 8.29
CA LYS A 77 -9.41 0.93 9.49
C LYS A 77 -10.77 1.37 10.00
N SER A 78 -11.71 0.44 10.05
CA SER A 78 -13.05 0.58 10.62
C SER A 78 -13.25 -0.42 11.76
N LEU A 79 -14.40 -0.38 12.43
CA LEU A 79 -14.75 -1.37 13.47
C LEU A 79 -14.85 -2.80 12.94
N VAL A 80 -15.33 -2.94 11.70
CA VAL A 80 -15.65 -4.22 11.07
C VAL A 80 -14.54 -4.74 10.16
N GLY A 81 -13.47 -3.98 9.95
CA GLY A 81 -12.38 -4.47 9.13
C GLY A 81 -11.21 -3.52 8.91
N PHE A 82 -10.19 -4.11 8.31
CA PHE A 82 -8.98 -3.44 7.85
C PHE A 82 -8.85 -3.70 6.36
N GLN A 83 -8.72 -2.62 5.58
CA GLN A 83 -8.47 -2.71 4.15
C GLN A 83 -7.18 -1.96 3.84
N TRP A 84 -6.31 -2.61 3.06
CA TRP A 84 -5.09 -1.99 2.56
C TRP A 84 -5.04 -2.10 1.04
N VAL A 85 -4.93 -0.95 0.37
CA VAL A 85 -4.87 -0.85 -1.09
C VAL A 85 -3.47 -0.42 -1.53
N PRO A 86 -2.64 -1.36 -2.02
CA PRO A 86 -1.31 -1.06 -2.55
C PRO A 86 -1.40 -0.58 -3.99
N VAL A 87 -0.79 0.57 -4.29
CA VAL A 87 -0.59 1.06 -5.66
C VAL A 87 0.90 1.23 -5.90
N ARG A 88 1.34 0.82 -7.08
CA ARG A 88 2.72 1.01 -7.53
C ARG A 88 2.75 2.05 -8.63
N LEU A 89 3.70 2.96 -8.53
CA LEU A 89 3.93 4.01 -9.50
C LEU A 89 5.40 3.94 -9.92
N ASN A 90 5.66 4.16 -11.20
CA ASN A 90 7.00 4.52 -11.64
C ASN A 90 7.30 5.99 -11.26
N SER A 91 8.52 6.45 -11.47
CA SER A 91 8.94 7.82 -11.12
C SER A 91 8.08 8.88 -11.82
N SER A 92 7.82 8.74 -13.12
CA SER A 92 7.04 9.72 -13.89
C SER A 92 5.57 9.79 -13.47
N GLN A 93 4.94 8.66 -13.15
CA GLN A 93 3.59 8.60 -12.59
C GLN A 93 3.53 9.22 -11.18
N ALA A 94 4.55 8.96 -10.35
CA ALA A 94 4.64 9.54 -9.02
C ALA A 94 4.80 11.07 -9.09
N GLU A 95 5.63 11.57 -10.00
CA GLU A 95 5.76 13.01 -10.25
C GLU A 95 4.46 13.63 -10.77
N ALA A 96 3.79 12.97 -11.71
CA ALA A 96 2.50 13.44 -12.23
C ALA A 96 1.45 13.53 -11.12
N LEU A 97 1.39 12.51 -10.25
CA LEU A 97 0.50 12.50 -9.10
C LEU A 97 0.86 13.61 -8.09
N ALA A 98 2.14 13.82 -7.81
CA ALA A 98 2.59 14.88 -6.91
C ALA A 98 2.18 16.26 -7.42
N ARG A 99 2.33 16.52 -8.73
CA ARG A 99 1.87 17.75 -9.37
C ARG A 99 0.35 17.91 -9.24
N ALA A 100 -0.41 16.87 -9.55
CA ALA A 100 -1.87 16.89 -9.42
C ALA A 100 -2.33 17.19 -7.99
N LEU A 101 -1.70 16.56 -6.98
CA LEU A 101 -2.00 16.81 -5.57
C LEU A 101 -1.63 18.24 -5.14
N SER A 102 -0.49 18.77 -5.58
CA SER A 102 -0.11 20.15 -5.28
C SER A 102 -1.10 21.15 -5.88
N TYR A 103 -1.55 20.90 -7.11
CA TYR A 103 -2.55 21.74 -7.78
C TYR A 103 -3.89 21.69 -7.05
N ALA A 104 -4.38 20.49 -6.75
CA ALA A 104 -5.63 20.28 -6.03
C ALA A 104 -5.60 20.94 -4.63
N ALA A 105 -4.46 20.91 -3.94
CA ALA A 105 -4.31 21.55 -2.64
C ALA A 105 -4.43 23.09 -2.72
N ILE A 106 -3.91 23.70 -3.78
CA ILE A 106 -4.05 25.15 -4.03
C ILE A 106 -5.51 25.48 -4.36
N ALA A 107 -6.11 24.75 -5.31
CA ALA A 107 -7.50 24.93 -5.70
C ALA A 107 -8.47 24.76 -4.51
N ALA A 108 -8.26 23.76 -3.65
CA ALA A 108 -9.10 23.53 -2.47
C ALA A 108 -9.07 24.70 -1.47
N ARG A 109 -7.93 25.39 -1.33
CA ARG A 109 -7.83 26.60 -0.50
C ARG A 109 -8.64 27.75 -1.09
N GLN A 110 -8.65 27.90 -2.41
CA GLN A 110 -9.41 28.95 -3.10
C GLN A 110 -10.92 28.72 -3.01
N VAL A 111 -11.38 27.47 -3.15
CA VAL A 111 -12.79 27.09 -2.92
C VAL A 111 -13.23 27.50 -1.52
N LYS A 112 -12.41 27.22 -0.49
CA LYS A 112 -12.71 27.60 0.90
C LYS A 112 -12.81 29.13 1.08
N GLN A 113 -12.12 29.90 0.26
CA GLN A 113 -12.11 31.37 0.28
C GLN A 113 -13.19 32.00 -0.62
N GLY A 114 -14.02 31.20 -1.29
CA GLY A 114 -15.06 31.68 -2.21
C GLY A 114 -14.54 32.20 -3.55
N GLY A 115 -13.29 31.89 -3.90
CA GLY A 115 -12.67 32.29 -5.18
C GLY A 115 -12.97 31.31 -6.33
N PRO A 116 -12.79 31.74 -7.59
CA PRO A 116 -12.92 30.86 -8.76
C PRO A 116 -11.84 29.76 -8.74
N VAL A 117 -12.21 28.55 -9.19
CA VAL A 117 -11.29 27.43 -9.36
C VAL A 117 -10.53 27.59 -10.69
N PRO A 118 -9.19 27.49 -10.70
CA PRO A 118 -8.38 27.61 -11.90
C PRO A 118 -8.55 26.43 -12.87
#